data_AF-K0IN26-F1
#
_entry.id   AF-K0IN26-F1
#
_cell.length_a   1.000
_cell.length_b   1.000
_cell.length_c   1.000
_cell.angle_alpha   90.00
_cell.angle_beta   90.00
_cell.angle_gamma   90.00
#
_symmetry.space_group_name_H-M   'P 1'
#
loop_
_entity.id
_entity.type
_entity.pdbx_description
1 polymer ?
#
loop_
_entity_poly.entity_id
_entity_poly.type
_entity_poly.pdbx_seq_one_letter_code
_entity_poly.pdbx_strand_id
1 'polypeptide(L)' 'MAIEEMSAIFEGTLVKWGNSLGVVIPKPVQRGMALKPGEKIRFRLEKNKLCIEKIEKKED' A
#
# COMPACT_ATOMS: atom_id res chain seq x y z
N MET A 1 -15.93 -14.78 -9.71
CA MET A 1 -16.39 -13.99 -8.55
C MET A 1 -15.84 -12.59 -8.74
N ALA A 2 -16.72 -11.58 -8.86
CA ALA A 2 -16.29 -10.19 -8.98
C ALA A 2 -15.54 -9.82 -7.70
N ILE A 3 -14.28 -9.38 -7.84
CA ILE A 3 -13.54 -8.76 -6.75
C ILE A 3 -14.27 -7.43 -6.52
N GLU A 4 -15.04 -7.31 -5.44
CA GLU A 4 -15.66 -6.05 -5.06
C GLU A 4 -14.56 -4.99 -4.96
N GLU A 5 -14.63 -3.94 -5.78
CA GLU A 5 -13.74 -2.80 -5.70
C GLU A 5 -13.99 -2.07 -4.37
N MET A 6 -13.24 -2.43 -3.33
CA MET A 6 -13.18 -1.64 -2.11
C MET A 6 -12.48 -0.32 -2.41
N SER A 7 -13.27 0.73 -2.64
CA SER A 7 -12.76 2.10 -2.66
C SER A 7 -12.99 2.74 -1.29
N ALA A 8 -11.91 3.20 -0.66
CA ALA A 8 -11.95 3.93 0.59
C ALA A 8 -10.93 5.07 0.52
N ILE A 9 -11.31 6.24 1.02
CA ILE A 9 -10.45 7.42 1.10
C ILE A 9 -9.95 7.52 2.53
N PHE A 10 -8.63 7.60 2.67
CA PHE A 10 -7.97 7.82 3.95
C PHE A 10 -7.06 9.04 3.85
N GLU A 11 -7.11 9.89 4.87
CA GLU A 11 -6.16 10.99 5.00
C GLU A 11 -4.95 10.52 5.81
N GLY A 12 -3.77 10.96 5.42
CA GLY A 12 -2.52 10.62 6.06
C GLY A 12 -1.58 11.82 6.05
N THR A 13 -0.72 11.92 7.05
CA THR A 13 0.34 12.92 7.11
C THR A 13 1.66 12.27 6.74
N LEU A 14 2.47 12.97 5.95
CA LEU A 14 3.85 12.56 5.69
C LEU A 14 4.67 12.70 6.97
N VAL A 15 5.36 11.62 7.34
CA VAL A 15 6.24 11.57 8.50
C VAL A 15 7.69 11.38 8.07
N LYS A 16 8.63 11.77 8.91
CA LYS A 16 10.06 11.56 8.68
C LYS A 16 10.53 10.30 9.42
N TRP A 17 11.12 9.36 8.71
CA TRP A 17 11.76 8.16 9.26
C TRP A 17 13.25 8.18 8.93
N GLY A 18 14.06 8.64 9.88
CA GLY A 18 15.49 8.87 9.65
C GLY A 18 15.69 9.88 8.51
N ASN A 19 16.27 9.43 7.40
CA ASN A 19 16.52 10.24 6.20
C ASN A 19 15.44 10.08 5.11
N SER A 20 14.35 9.36 5.40
CA SER A 20 13.28 9.08 4.44
C SER A 20 11.97 9.72 4.85
N LEU A 21 11.10 9.94 3.85
CA LEU A 21 9.69 10.23 4.08
C LEU A 21 8.91 8.92 4.13
N GLY A 22 7.96 8.85 5.06
CA GLY A 22 7.05 7.72 5.23
C GLY A 22 5.61 8.19 5.29
N VAL A 23 4.70 7.26 4.99
CA VAL A 23 3.28 7.39 5.30
C VAL A 23 2.85 6.11 6.01
N VAL A 24 2.02 6.24 7.03
CA VAL A 24 1.47 5.08 7.74
C VAL A 24 0.38 4.45 6.87
N ILE A 25 0.48 3.15 6.60
CA ILE A 25 -0.58 2.40 5.93
C ILE A 25 -1.73 2.20 6.93
N PRO A 26 -2.96 2.68 6.64
CA PRO A 26 -4.11 2.48 7.53
C PRO A 26 -4.40 0.99 7.76
N LYS A 27 -4.80 0.61 8.99
CA LYS A 27 -5.11 -0.78 9.34
C LYS A 27 -6.12 -1.44 8.39
N PRO A 28 -7.19 -0.77 7.90
CA PRO A 28 -8.11 -1.37 6.93
C PRO A 28 -7.42 -1.73 5.61
N VAL A 29 -6.55 -0.85 5.09
CA VAL A 29 -5.78 -1.10 3.86
C VAL A 29 -4.83 -2.26 4.06
N GLN A 30 -4.10 -2.28 5.18
CA GLN A 30 -3.19 -3.38 5.53
C GLN A 30 -3.93 -4.73 5.56
N ARG A 31 -5.10 -4.78 6.19
CA ARG A 31 -5.91 -6.01 6.31
C ARG A 31 -6.50 -6.41 4.96
N GLY A 32 -7.08 -5.46 4.22
CA GLY A 32 -7.70 -5.72 2.92
C GLY A 32 -6.70 -6.20 1.87
N MET A 33 -5.49 -5.65 1.87
CA MET A 33 -4.40 -6.10 0.99
C MET A 33 -3.60 -7.29 1.56
N ALA A 34 -3.93 -7.74 2.78
CA ALA A 34 -3.19 -8.77 3.52
C ALA A 34 -1.66 -8.52 3.54
N LEU A 35 -1.26 -7.28 3.83
CA LEU A 35 0.15 -6.86 3.91
C LEU A 35 0.75 -7.22 5.27
N LYS A 36 1.92 -7.85 5.25
CA LYS A 36 2.70 -8.18 6.46
C LYS A 36 3.98 -7.34 6.54
N PRO A 37 4.44 -6.97 7.75
CA PRO A 37 5.75 -6.35 7.91
C PRO A 37 6.85 -7.18 7.26
N GLY A 38 7.74 -6.53 6.51
CA GLY A 38 8.84 -7.18 5.78
C GLY A 38 8.49 -7.68 4.38
N GLU A 39 7.21 -7.65 3.97
CA GLU A 39 6.84 -7.95 2.58
C GLU A 39 7.25 -6.80 1.63
N LYS A 40 7.61 -7.18 0.40
CA LYS A 40 7.87 -6.20 -0.66
C LYS A 40 6.55 -5.73 -1.27
N ILE A 41 6.45 -4.43 -1.46
CA ILE A 41 5.35 -3.77 -2.18
C ILE A 41 5.93 -3.02 -3.38
N ARG A 42 5.09 -2.76 -4.39
CA ARG A 42 5.44 -1.94 -5.55
C ARG A 42 4.72 -0.62 -5.46
N PHE A 43 5.47 0.47 -5.64
CA PHE A 43 4.92 1.80 -5.84
C PHE A 43 4.83 2.09 -7.33
N ARG A 44 3.69 2.62 -7.79
CA ARG A 44 3.51 3.08 -9.16
C ARG A 44 2.96 4.50 -9.15
N LEU A 45 3.57 5.38 -9.94
CA LEU A 45 3.08 6.75 -10.11
C LEU A 45 2.25 6.82 -11.38
N GLU A 46 0.95 7.08 -11.25
CA GLU A 46 0.03 7.20 -12.39
C GLU A 46 -0.82 8.47 -12.24
N LYS A 47 -0.77 9.39 -13.22
CA LYS A 47 -1.62 10.60 -13.25
C LYS A 47 -1.61 11.39 -11.93
N ASN A 48 -0.42 11.56 -11.33
CA ASN A 48 -0.22 12.21 -10.03
C ASN A 48 -0.87 11.48 -8.83
N LYS A 49 -1.07 10.17 -8.94
CA LYS A 49 -1.51 9.28 -7.86
C LYS A 49 -0.42 8.26 -7.58
N LEU A 50 -0.11 8.06 -6.30
CA LEU A 50 0.77 6.97 -5.86
C LEU A 50 -0.09 5.73 -5.60
N CYS A 51 0.04 4.74 -6.47
CA CYS A 51 -0.59 3.43 -6.31
C CYS A 51 0.37 2.49 -5.56
N ILE A 52 -0.17 1.72 -4.62
CA ILE A 52 0.57 0.71 -3.87
C ILE A 52 0.02 -0.65 -4.27
N GLU A 53 0.88 -1.52 -4.76
CA GLU A 53 0.54 -2.88 -5.19
C GLU A 53 1.27 -3.90 -4.32
N LYS A 54 0.58 -4.97 -3.93
CA LYS A 54 1.23 -6.12 -3.31
C LYS A 54 1.99 -6.90 -4.37
N ILE A 55 3.23 -7.29 -4.09
CA ILE A 55 4.00 -8.18 -4.96
C ILE A 55 3.72 -9.61 -4.50
N GLU A 56 3.04 -10.40 -5.33
CA GLU A 56 2.95 -11.84 -5.12
C GLU A 56 4.32 -12.46 -5.42
N LYS A 57 4.87 -13.19 -4.44
CA LYS A 57 6.03 -14.05 -4.74
C LYS A 57 5.52 -15.15 -5.66
N LYS A 58 6.01 -15.21 -6.89
CA LYS A 58 5.98 -16.46 -7.64
C LYS A 58 6.88 -17.43 -6.88
N GLU A 59 6.32 -18.54 -6.40
CA GLU A 59 7.14 -19.69 -6.00
C GLU A 59 7.81 -20.21 -7.28
N ASP A 60 9.14 -20.17 -7.30
CA ASP A 60 9.96 -20.92 -8.25
C ASP A 60 10.14 -22.35 -7.73
#